data_AF-A0A0M7ATG1-F1
#
_entry.id   AF-A0A0M7ATG1-F1
#
_cell.length_a   1.000
_cell.length_b   1.000
_cell.length_c   1.000
_cell.angle_alpha   90.00
_cell.angle_beta   90.00
_cell.angle_gamma   90.00
#
_symmetry.space_group_name_H-M   'P 1'
#
loop_
_entity.id
_entity.type
_entity.pdbx_description
1 polymer ?
#
loop_
_entity_poly.entity_id
_entity_poly.type
_entity_poly.pdbx_seq_one_letter_code
_entity_poly.pdbx_strand_id
1 'polypeptide(L)'
;MKVKFSYVLAACLAAGIGVWMSSGTVVVGGVGDGENAVPPPAERVAEGADATFRVQVLKLTAQERQAVLEVRGRTEAEAKVAVRSETTDDVVRRPAREGARVSAGDILCELDRGTREARILEAKALISQAELDHAAATQLADKGFTSQTRAAATQAGLDAAKARVKEAELELERTIIRSPIDGVIESPMAEVGAQLESGSICATVVNSDPMIAIGQVSELNVGQISIDMPAEVALVTGQTMAGKVRYISPSADPDTRTFRVEVELPNADGAARDGVTAVTRLSLPLEKAHKISPAILTLNDEGVVGVRAIDDDNKTAFFPVRVLGGEQDGLWVGGLPEDVTVIVVGQEYVGDGETVQPVFETAELGK
;
A
#
# COMPACT_ATOMS: atom_id res chain seq x y z
N MET A 1 -90.20 71.84 -40.69
CA MET A 1 -89.72 71.20 -39.45
C MET A 1 -88.19 71.23 -39.50
N LYS A 2 -87.52 72.09 -38.71
CA LYS A 2 -86.05 72.23 -38.76
C LYS A 2 -85.41 71.12 -37.92
N VAL A 3 -84.75 70.16 -38.57
CA VAL A 3 -84.00 69.11 -37.87
C VAL A 3 -82.82 69.76 -37.16
N LYS A 4 -82.71 69.58 -35.83
CA LYS A 4 -81.60 70.13 -35.04
C LYS A 4 -80.31 69.38 -35.41
N PHE A 5 -79.22 70.12 -35.58
CA PHE A 5 -77.89 69.60 -35.94
C PHE A 5 -77.43 68.42 -35.07
N SER A 6 -77.84 68.37 -33.79
CA SER A 6 -77.53 67.26 -32.89
C SER A 6 -78.07 65.90 -33.34
N TYR A 7 -79.22 65.86 -34.04
CA TYR A 7 -79.78 64.59 -34.52
C TYR A 7 -79.03 64.06 -35.75
N VAL A 8 -78.52 64.95 -36.60
CA VAL A 8 -77.68 64.57 -37.74
C VAL A 8 -76.32 64.07 -37.25
N LEU A 9 -75.73 64.76 -36.26
CA LEU A 9 -74.48 64.33 -35.62
C LEU A 9 -74.63 62.96 -34.94
N ALA A 10 -75.73 62.74 -34.22
CA ALA A 10 -76.01 61.46 -33.57
C ALA A 10 -76.20 60.32 -34.58
N ALA A 11 -76.89 60.58 -35.70
CA ALA A 11 -77.05 59.60 -36.77
C ALA A 11 -75.72 59.27 -37.47
N CYS A 12 -74.86 60.27 -37.70
CA CYS A 12 -73.52 60.06 -38.24
C CYS A 12 -72.61 59.28 -37.28
N LEU A 13 -72.67 59.56 -35.98
CA LEU A 13 -71.92 58.80 -34.97
C LEU A 13 -72.42 57.36 -34.85
N ALA A 14 -73.74 57.15 -34.86
CA ALA A 14 -74.32 55.81 -34.84
C ALA A 14 -73.96 55.02 -36.11
N ALA A 15 -73.98 55.67 -37.28
CA ALA A 15 -73.53 55.06 -38.53
C ALA A 15 -72.02 54.77 -38.51
N GLY A 16 -71.20 55.67 -37.96
CA GLY A 16 -69.75 55.48 -37.81
C GLY A 16 -69.41 54.31 -36.89
N ILE A 17 -70.11 54.17 -35.75
CA ILE A 17 -69.96 53.03 -34.84
C ILE A 17 -70.46 51.74 -35.50
N GLY A 18 -71.58 51.79 -36.24
CA GLY A 18 -72.08 50.65 -36.99
C GLY A 18 -71.12 50.17 -38.07
N VAL A 19 -70.50 51.08 -38.81
CA VAL A 19 -69.46 50.77 -39.82
C VAL A 19 -68.17 50.28 -39.15
N TRP A 20 -67.79 50.83 -38.00
CA TRP A 20 -66.62 50.36 -37.24
C TRP A 20 -66.83 48.96 -36.64
N MET A 21 -68.04 48.65 -36.15
CA MET A 21 -68.39 47.30 -35.70
C MET A 21 -68.53 46.31 -36.87
N SER A 22 -69.01 46.76 -38.04
CA SER A 22 -69.13 45.95 -39.26
C SER A 22 -67.79 45.68 -39.96
N SER A 23 -66.78 46.53 -39.78
CA SER A 23 -65.45 46.37 -40.38
C SER A 23 -64.50 45.49 -39.55
N GLY A 24 -64.98 44.95 -38.42
CA GLY A 24 -64.50 43.69 -37.87
C GLY A 24 -63.01 43.64 -37.53
N THR A 25 -62.62 44.23 -36.41
CA THR A 25 -61.49 43.73 -35.62
C THR A 25 -61.98 43.48 -34.20
N VAL A 26 -62.68 42.36 -34.00
CA VAL A 26 -62.96 41.86 -32.66
C VAL A 26 -61.64 41.32 -32.12
N VAL A 27 -60.91 42.15 -31.38
CA VAL A 27 -59.78 41.68 -30.57
C VAL A 27 -60.37 40.94 -29.36
N VAL A 28 -60.77 39.68 -29.57
CA VAL A 28 -60.82 38.70 -28.49
C VAL A 28 -59.36 38.36 -28.18
N GLY A 29 -58.97 38.44 -26.91
CA GLY A 29 -57.57 38.48 -26.50
C GLY A 29 -56.61 37.58 -27.28
N GLY A 30 -55.63 38.19 -27.92
CA GLY A 30 -54.31 37.58 -28.12
C GLY A 30 -54.01 36.85 -29.43
N VAL A 31 -54.79 37.01 -30.49
CA VAL A 31 -54.41 36.50 -31.83
C VAL A 31 -54.70 37.56 -32.89
N GLY A 32 -53.68 37.99 -33.61
CA GLY A 32 -53.83 38.81 -34.81
C GLY A 32 -53.46 37.96 -36.02
N ASP A 33 -54.35 37.81 -36.98
CA ASP A 33 -54.12 37.00 -38.20
C ASP A 33 -53.47 37.86 -39.30
N GLY A 34 -52.28 38.41 -39.03
CA GLY A 34 -51.49 39.17 -40.00
C GLY A 34 -50.23 38.41 -40.42
N GLU A 35 -49.76 38.63 -41.65
CA GLU A 35 -48.51 38.03 -42.20
C GLU A 35 -47.24 38.38 -41.38
N ASN A 36 -47.33 39.37 -40.48
CA ASN A 36 -46.30 39.78 -39.51
C ASN A 36 -46.73 39.61 -38.05
N ALA A 37 -47.73 38.77 -37.79
CA ALA A 37 -48.21 38.54 -36.44
C ALA A 37 -47.19 37.74 -35.64
N VAL A 38 -46.96 38.18 -34.40
CA VAL A 38 -46.08 37.45 -33.50
C VAL A 38 -46.79 36.15 -33.11
N PRO A 39 -46.21 34.96 -33.39
CA PRO A 39 -46.91 33.71 -33.16
C PRO A 39 -47.27 33.55 -31.68
N PRO A 40 -48.37 32.82 -31.39
CA PRO A 40 -48.84 32.58 -30.04
C PRO A 40 -47.69 32.11 -29.13
N PRO A 41 -47.69 32.48 -27.84
CA PRO A 41 -46.69 32.02 -26.88
C PRO A 41 -46.46 30.51 -26.92
N ALA A 42 -47.50 29.71 -27.19
CA ALA A 42 -47.41 28.26 -27.32
C ALA A 42 -46.55 27.79 -28.52
N GLU A 43 -46.61 28.47 -29.67
CA GLU A 43 -45.77 28.14 -30.83
C GLU A 43 -44.32 28.57 -30.64
N ARG A 44 -44.06 29.74 -30.02
CA ARG A 44 -42.68 30.15 -29.68
C ARG A 44 -42.04 29.25 -28.61
N VAL A 45 -42.86 28.71 -27.70
CA VAL A 45 -42.40 27.71 -26.71
C VAL A 45 -42.14 26.37 -27.39
N ALA A 46 -42.92 25.99 -28.42
CA ALA A 46 -42.68 24.79 -29.20
C ALA A 46 -41.43 24.91 -30.10
N GLU A 47 -41.17 26.08 -30.68
CA GLU A 47 -39.96 26.36 -31.48
C GLU A 47 -38.69 26.46 -30.63
N GLY A 48 -38.81 26.93 -29.38
CA GLY A 48 -37.73 26.93 -28.40
C GLY A 48 -37.48 25.58 -27.71
N ALA A 49 -38.44 24.64 -27.79
CA ALA A 49 -38.36 23.33 -27.18
C ALA A 49 -37.46 22.34 -27.95
N ASP A 50 -37.03 22.68 -29.17
CA ASP A 50 -36.13 21.87 -30.00
C ASP A 50 -34.69 22.42 -30.03
N ALA A 51 -34.41 23.47 -29.23
CA ALA A 51 -33.08 24.03 -29.11
C ALA A 51 -32.24 23.17 -28.14
N THR A 52 -31.46 22.25 -28.70
CA THR A 52 -30.50 21.43 -27.93
C THR A 52 -29.51 22.32 -27.18
N PHE A 53 -29.23 21.97 -25.93
CA PHE A 53 -28.34 22.75 -25.08
C PHE A 53 -26.92 22.75 -25.65
N ARG A 54 -26.29 23.92 -25.72
CA ARG A 54 -24.92 24.06 -26.27
C ARG A 54 -23.89 23.81 -25.18
N VAL A 55 -22.99 22.88 -25.43
CA VAL A 55 -21.89 22.53 -24.52
C VAL A 55 -20.55 22.69 -25.21
N GLN A 56 -19.53 23.10 -24.48
CA GLN A 56 -18.16 23.10 -24.99
C GLN A 56 -17.53 21.74 -24.73
N VAL A 57 -16.90 21.16 -25.75
CA VAL A 57 -16.29 19.82 -25.65
C VAL A 57 -14.82 19.84 -26.05
N LEU A 58 -14.06 18.93 -25.45
CA LEU A 58 -12.65 18.69 -25.72
C LEU A 58 -12.44 17.19 -26.00
N LYS A 59 -11.81 16.87 -27.13
CA LYS A 59 -11.42 15.50 -27.44
C LYS A 59 -10.12 15.17 -26.72
N LEU A 60 -10.14 14.10 -25.94
CA LEU A 60 -9.01 13.59 -25.19
C LEU A 60 -8.66 12.19 -25.67
N THR A 61 -7.37 11.92 -25.78
CA THR A 61 -6.83 10.59 -26.09
C THR A 61 -5.99 10.12 -24.91
N ALA A 62 -6.16 8.84 -24.55
CA ALA A 62 -5.47 8.25 -23.42
C ALA A 62 -3.97 8.16 -23.67
N GLN A 63 -3.20 8.35 -22.61
CA GLN A 63 -1.76 8.16 -22.60
C GLN A 63 -1.41 7.05 -21.61
N GLU A 64 -0.40 6.26 -21.91
CA GLU A 64 0.11 5.28 -20.96
C GLU A 64 0.82 6.02 -19.81
N ARG A 65 0.31 5.82 -18.59
CA ARG A 65 0.88 6.42 -17.40
C ARG A 65 1.24 5.33 -16.40
N GLN A 66 2.43 5.46 -15.84
CA GLN A 66 2.84 4.67 -14.69
C GLN A 66 2.63 5.52 -13.43
N ALA A 67 1.61 5.18 -12.64
CA ALA A 67 1.42 5.82 -11.35
C ALA A 67 2.50 5.38 -10.35
N VAL A 68 2.89 6.28 -9.45
CA VAL A 68 3.86 5.99 -8.39
C VAL A 68 3.16 6.10 -7.05
N LEU A 69 3.18 5.02 -6.29
CA LEU A 69 2.70 5.01 -4.91
C LEU A 69 3.88 5.30 -3.98
N GLU A 70 3.82 6.43 -3.28
CA GLU A 70 4.81 6.77 -2.25
C GLU A 70 4.37 6.24 -0.89
N VAL A 71 5.23 5.45 -0.25
CA VAL A 71 5.03 4.85 1.07
C VAL A 71 6.14 5.32 1.98
N ARG A 72 5.78 5.99 3.07
CA ARG A 72 6.74 6.44 4.09
C ARG A 72 6.94 5.36 5.14
N GLY A 73 8.17 5.23 5.60
CA GLY A 73 8.51 4.31 6.66
C GLY A 73 9.97 4.42 7.08
N ARG A 74 10.60 3.27 7.35
CA ARG A 74 12.00 3.22 7.81
C ARG A 74 12.69 1.95 7.34
N THR A 75 14.01 1.95 7.39
CA THR A 75 14.82 0.74 7.24
C THR A 75 14.82 -0.07 8.53
N GLU A 76 14.92 -1.39 8.37
CA GLU A 76 14.99 -2.40 9.42
C GLU A 76 16.00 -3.47 8.99
N ALA A 77 16.87 -3.87 9.90
CA ALA A 77 17.81 -4.97 9.66
C ALA A 77 17.04 -6.30 9.46
N GLU A 78 17.52 -7.17 8.56
CA GLU A 78 16.90 -8.49 8.31
C GLU A 78 16.79 -9.32 9.59
N ALA A 79 17.83 -9.30 10.42
CA ALA A 79 17.82 -10.00 11.69
C ALA A 79 18.60 -9.22 12.75
N LYS A 80 18.03 -9.15 13.94
CA LYS A 80 18.67 -8.58 15.13
C LYS A 80 18.52 -9.56 16.29
N VAL A 81 19.62 -10.19 16.67
CA VAL A 81 19.62 -11.28 17.65
C VAL A 81 20.48 -10.92 18.86
N ALA A 82 19.85 -10.81 20.01
CA ALA A 82 20.54 -10.74 21.30
C ALA A 82 20.97 -12.14 21.73
N VAL A 83 22.27 -12.44 21.58
CA VAL A 83 22.90 -13.70 21.94
C VAL A 83 23.13 -13.73 23.45
N ARG A 84 22.53 -14.72 24.11
CA ARG A 84 22.48 -14.83 25.57
C ARG A 84 23.31 -16.00 26.07
N SER A 85 23.77 -15.90 27.32
CA SER A 85 24.40 -17.00 28.02
C SER A 85 23.38 -18.06 28.40
N GLU A 86 23.75 -19.33 28.31
CA GLU A 86 22.95 -20.47 28.81
C GLU A 86 23.40 -20.95 30.20
N THR A 87 24.51 -20.39 30.71
CA THR A 87 25.08 -20.76 32.01
C THR A 87 25.60 -19.52 32.74
N THR A 88 25.96 -19.68 34.00
CA THR A 88 26.39 -18.55 34.86
C THR A 88 27.89 -18.65 35.15
N ASP A 89 28.70 -17.73 34.62
CA ASP A 89 30.14 -17.61 34.86
C ASP A 89 30.69 -16.25 34.40
N ASP A 90 31.95 -15.98 34.74
CA ASP A 90 32.64 -14.74 34.37
C ASP A 90 33.20 -14.82 32.94
N VAL A 91 33.11 -13.72 32.19
CA VAL A 91 33.66 -13.61 30.84
C VAL A 91 35.18 -13.50 30.91
N VAL A 92 35.89 -14.50 30.39
CA VAL A 92 37.36 -14.52 30.35
C VAL A 92 37.92 -13.90 29.07
N ARG A 93 37.18 -13.99 27.96
CA ARG A 93 37.64 -13.49 26.66
C ARG A 93 36.48 -13.02 25.77
N ARG A 94 36.75 -11.95 25.01
CA ARG A 94 35.96 -11.52 23.84
C ARG A 94 36.83 -11.53 22.58
N PRO A 95 36.77 -12.56 21.72
CA PRO A 95 37.56 -12.57 20.49
C PRO A 95 37.11 -11.49 19.49
N ALA A 96 35.82 -11.20 19.46
CA ALA A 96 35.22 -10.18 18.61
C ALA A 96 35.03 -8.86 19.37
N ARG A 97 35.04 -7.75 18.62
CA ARG A 97 34.83 -6.39 19.13
C ARG A 97 33.54 -5.80 18.57
N GLU A 98 32.98 -4.83 19.28
CA GLU A 98 31.85 -4.03 18.78
C GLU A 98 32.18 -3.42 17.40
N GLY A 99 31.21 -3.46 16.49
CA GLY A 99 31.39 -3.04 15.10
C GLY A 99 32.13 -4.03 14.21
N ALA A 100 32.68 -5.12 14.73
CA ALA A 100 33.27 -6.17 13.91
C ALA A 100 32.20 -7.00 13.21
N ARG A 101 32.50 -7.44 11.97
CA ARG A 101 31.70 -8.42 11.24
C ARG A 101 32.03 -9.82 11.73
N VAL A 102 31.01 -10.62 12.01
CA VAL A 102 31.11 -12.01 12.45
C VAL A 102 30.24 -12.89 11.56
N SER A 103 30.63 -14.16 11.45
CA SER A 103 29.85 -15.20 10.77
C SER A 103 29.14 -16.10 11.79
N ALA A 104 28.13 -16.84 11.35
CA ALA A 104 27.51 -17.86 12.16
C ALA A 104 28.55 -18.89 12.65
N GLY A 105 28.56 -19.15 13.95
CA GLY A 105 29.51 -20.02 14.63
C GLY A 105 30.73 -19.32 15.24
N ASP A 106 30.99 -18.06 14.89
CA ASP A 106 32.10 -17.28 15.47
C ASP A 106 31.89 -17.07 16.98
N ILE A 107 32.99 -17.13 17.73
CA ILE A 107 32.97 -16.99 19.19
C ILE A 107 32.85 -15.51 19.55
N LEU A 108 31.79 -15.19 20.31
CA LEU A 108 31.51 -13.85 20.80
C LEU A 108 32.09 -13.66 22.21
N CYS A 109 31.69 -14.53 23.14
CA CYS A 109 32.21 -14.54 24.51
C CYS A 109 32.68 -15.95 24.88
N GLU A 110 33.78 -16.02 25.63
CA GLU A 110 34.20 -17.23 26.34
C GLU A 110 34.05 -16.95 27.84
N LEU A 111 33.32 -17.83 28.51
CA LEU A 111 33.17 -17.85 29.96
C LEU A 111 34.23 -18.72 30.61
N ASP A 112 34.47 -18.50 31.90
CA ASP A 112 35.33 -19.37 32.69
C ASP A 112 34.79 -20.81 32.66
N ARG A 113 35.70 -21.75 32.36
CA ARG A 113 35.39 -23.18 32.32
C ARG A 113 35.18 -23.75 33.72
N GLY A 114 35.76 -23.11 34.74
CA GLY A 114 35.64 -23.52 36.14
C GLY A 114 36.00 -24.99 36.35
N THR A 115 35.07 -25.75 36.96
CA THR A 115 35.26 -27.18 37.26
C THR A 115 34.72 -28.12 36.18
N ARG A 116 34.22 -27.62 35.06
CA ARG A 116 33.51 -28.43 34.05
C ARG A 116 34.40 -29.48 33.40
N GLU A 117 35.67 -29.16 33.13
CA GLU A 117 36.64 -30.14 32.61
C GLU A 117 36.85 -31.30 33.58
N ALA A 118 36.93 -31.01 34.88
CA ALA A 118 37.05 -32.03 35.91
C ALA A 118 35.79 -32.91 35.98
N ARG A 119 34.59 -32.33 35.83
CA ARG A 119 33.32 -33.08 35.78
C ARG A 119 33.25 -34.01 34.56
N ILE A 120 33.78 -33.60 33.41
CA ILE A 120 33.88 -34.48 32.23
C ILE A 120 34.79 -35.67 32.54
N LEU A 121 35.95 -35.44 33.18
CA LEU A 121 36.86 -36.52 33.56
C LEU A 121 36.22 -37.50 34.55
N GLU A 122 35.52 -36.99 35.57
CA GLU A 122 34.76 -37.79 36.52
C GLU A 122 33.68 -38.64 35.82
N ALA A 123 32.89 -38.03 34.94
CA ALA A 123 31.84 -38.73 34.21
C ALA A 123 32.41 -39.80 33.25
N LYS A 124 33.57 -39.54 32.62
CA LYS A 124 34.27 -40.53 31.77
C LYS A 124 34.76 -41.74 32.57
N ALA A 125 35.22 -41.53 33.81
CA ALA A 125 35.58 -42.64 34.70
C ALA A 125 34.35 -43.51 35.04
N LEU A 126 33.18 -42.89 35.27
CA LEU A 126 31.93 -43.61 35.50
C LEU A 126 31.48 -44.44 34.29
N ILE A 127 31.64 -43.92 33.06
CA ILE A 127 31.40 -44.72 31.85
C ILE A 127 32.32 -45.93 31.83
N SER A 128 33.63 -45.73 32.01
CA SER A 128 34.60 -46.83 31.96
C SER A 128 34.28 -47.92 32.98
N GLN A 129 33.84 -47.55 34.19
CA GLN A 129 33.37 -48.50 35.18
C GLN A 129 32.11 -49.24 34.71
N ALA A 130 31.09 -48.53 34.24
CA ALA A 130 29.83 -49.13 33.80
C ALA A 130 29.99 -50.04 32.57
N GLU A 131 30.93 -49.73 31.68
CA GLU A 131 31.29 -50.58 30.54
C GLU A 131 31.86 -51.93 30.98
N LEU A 132 32.77 -51.92 31.95
CA LEU A 132 33.34 -53.14 32.53
C LEU A 132 32.27 -53.98 33.22
N ASP A 133 31.41 -53.34 34.02
CA ASP A 133 30.32 -54.02 34.74
C ASP A 133 29.31 -54.63 33.76
N HIS A 134 28.93 -53.90 32.72
CA HIS A 134 28.02 -54.40 31.69
C HIS A 134 28.63 -55.55 30.89
N ALA A 135 29.88 -55.42 30.45
CA ALA A 135 30.58 -56.47 29.73
C ALA A 135 30.68 -57.77 30.57
N ALA A 136 31.01 -57.64 31.86
CA ALA A 136 31.06 -58.77 32.77
C ALA A 136 29.68 -59.42 32.97
N ALA A 137 28.63 -58.62 33.18
CA ALA A 137 27.28 -59.11 33.37
C ALA A 137 26.71 -59.81 32.12
N THR A 138 26.94 -59.25 30.93
CA THR A 138 26.53 -59.86 29.65
C THR A 138 27.26 -61.18 29.43
N GLN A 139 28.57 -61.23 29.62
CA GLN A 139 29.34 -62.47 29.46
C GLN A 139 28.90 -63.57 30.45
N LEU A 140 28.54 -63.20 31.68
CA LEU A 140 27.99 -64.13 32.67
C LEU A 140 26.57 -64.58 32.30
N ALA A 141 25.76 -63.70 31.71
CA ALA A 141 24.38 -64.01 31.31
C ALA A 141 24.36 -64.99 30.13
N ASP A 142 25.23 -64.78 29.14
CA ASP A 142 25.40 -65.67 27.98
C ASP A 142 25.80 -67.09 28.37
N LYS A 143 26.57 -67.21 29.46
CA LYS A 143 26.99 -68.49 30.04
C LYS A 143 25.98 -69.08 31.04
N GLY A 144 24.85 -68.41 31.29
CA GLY A 144 23.83 -68.84 32.23
C GLY A 144 24.19 -68.66 33.72
N PHE A 145 25.24 -67.89 34.04
CA PHE A 145 25.70 -67.64 35.41
C PHE A 145 25.07 -66.41 36.06
N THR A 146 24.28 -65.61 35.34
CA THR A 146 23.49 -64.50 35.91
C THR A 146 22.14 -64.34 35.23
N SER A 147 21.24 -63.55 35.82
CA SER A 147 19.91 -63.31 35.27
C SER A 147 19.93 -62.29 34.14
N GLN A 148 19.02 -62.45 33.16
CA GLN A 148 18.82 -61.46 32.09
C GLN A 148 18.44 -60.08 32.66
N THR A 149 17.71 -60.05 33.78
CA THR A 149 17.40 -58.82 34.52
C THR A 149 18.68 -58.12 35.02
N ARG A 150 19.72 -58.86 35.43
CA ARG A 150 20.99 -58.28 35.85
C ARG A 150 21.76 -57.67 34.69
N ALA A 151 21.83 -58.36 33.55
CA ALA A 151 22.44 -57.82 32.33
C ALA A 151 21.72 -56.55 31.87
N ALA A 152 20.38 -56.57 31.81
CA ALA A 152 19.56 -55.39 31.49
C ALA A 152 19.78 -54.23 32.47
N ALA A 153 19.91 -54.50 33.78
CA ALA A 153 20.20 -53.46 34.77
C ALA A 153 21.58 -52.81 34.57
N THR A 154 22.60 -53.60 34.23
CA THR A 154 23.93 -53.03 33.92
C THR A 154 23.95 -52.24 32.62
N GLN A 155 23.17 -52.65 31.62
CA GLN A 155 22.98 -51.87 30.39
C GLN A 155 22.36 -50.50 30.70
N ALA A 156 21.30 -50.47 31.50
CA ALA A 156 20.69 -49.21 31.94
C ALA A 156 21.68 -48.32 32.74
N GLY A 157 22.55 -48.93 33.55
CA GLY A 157 23.62 -48.22 34.26
C GLY A 157 24.66 -47.61 33.31
N LEU A 158 25.06 -48.35 32.27
CA LEU A 158 25.94 -47.86 31.21
C LEU A 158 25.30 -46.69 30.44
N ASP A 159 24.04 -46.82 30.05
CA ASP A 159 23.32 -45.76 29.33
C ASP A 159 23.19 -44.49 30.19
N ALA A 160 22.94 -44.64 31.50
CA ALA A 160 22.93 -43.52 32.44
C ALA A 160 24.31 -42.85 32.58
N ALA A 161 25.40 -43.62 32.60
CA ALA A 161 26.76 -43.08 32.64
C ALA A 161 27.10 -42.32 31.34
N LYS A 162 26.70 -42.85 30.18
CA LYS A 162 26.82 -42.18 28.88
C LYS A 162 26.10 -40.84 28.84
N ALA A 163 24.88 -40.79 29.36
CA ALA A 163 24.11 -39.56 29.46
C ALA A 163 24.82 -38.50 30.33
N ARG A 164 25.45 -38.90 31.44
CA ARG A 164 26.19 -37.99 32.33
C ARG A 164 27.41 -37.35 31.66
N VAL A 165 28.16 -38.09 30.85
CA VAL A 165 29.26 -37.48 30.08
C VAL A 165 28.72 -36.48 29.09
N LYS A 166 27.65 -36.83 28.36
CA LYS A 166 27.07 -35.90 27.38
C LYS A 166 26.56 -34.63 28.04
N GLU A 167 25.94 -34.73 29.22
CA GLU A 167 25.51 -33.58 30.03
C GLU A 167 26.70 -32.70 30.43
N ALA A 168 27.79 -33.28 30.93
CA ALA A 168 28.99 -32.54 31.32
C ALA A 168 29.69 -31.87 30.12
N GLU A 169 29.69 -32.52 28.95
CA GLU A 169 30.22 -31.96 27.70
C GLU A 169 29.39 -30.77 27.20
N LEU A 170 28.05 -30.89 27.23
CA LEU A 170 27.15 -29.78 26.87
C LEU A 170 27.33 -28.58 27.81
N GLU A 171 27.50 -28.84 29.10
CA GLU A 171 27.71 -27.77 30.07
C GLU A 171 29.04 -27.04 29.85
N LEU A 172 30.09 -27.73 29.36
CA LEU A 172 31.32 -27.10 28.90
C LEU A 172 31.13 -26.35 27.58
N GLU A 173 30.35 -26.89 26.65
CA GLU A 173 30.07 -26.23 25.37
C GLU A 173 29.35 -24.88 25.57
N ARG A 174 28.44 -24.82 26.55
CA ARG A 174 27.73 -23.59 26.97
C ARG A 174 28.64 -22.46 27.44
N THR A 175 29.90 -22.73 27.82
CA THR A 175 30.85 -21.67 28.17
C THR A 175 31.38 -20.93 26.94
N ILE A 176 31.11 -21.42 25.73
CA ILE A 176 31.51 -20.79 24.46
C ILE A 176 30.26 -20.25 23.77
N ILE A 177 30.05 -18.94 23.89
CA ILE A 177 28.89 -18.26 23.30
C ILE A 177 29.22 -17.88 21.86
N ARG A 178 28.47 -18.43 20.90
CA ARG A 178 28.69 -18.26 19.46
C ARG A 178 27.60 -17.43 18.79
N SER A 179 27.93 -16.80 17.67
CA SER A 179 26.94 -16.11 16.85
C SER A 179 26.01 -17.11 16.14
N PRO A 180 24.68 -16.96 16.21
CA PRO A 180 23.74 -17.80 15.48
C PRO A 180 23.56 -17.34 14.02
N ILE A 181 23.96 -16.11 13.69
CA ILE A 181 23.78 -15.49 12.38
C ILE A 181 25.05 -14.77 11.93
N ASP A 182 25.16 -14.49 10.63
CA ASP A 182 26.14 -13.55 10.11
C ASP A 182 25.68 -12.12 10.42
N GLY A 183 26.61 -11.21 10.69
CA GLY A 183 26.25 -9.81 10.93
C GLY A 183 27.36 -8.98 11.56
N VAL A 184 26.97 -7.84 12.10
CA VAL A 184 27.85 -6.91 12.81
C VAL A 184 27.45 -6.86 14.28
N ILE A 185 28.45 -6.84 15.17
CA ILE A 185 28.20 -6.73 16.62
C ILE A 185 27.78 -5.30 16.97
N GLU A 186 26.60 -5.16 17.57
CA GLU A 186 26.08 -3.92 18.15
C GLU A 186 26.59 -3.74 19.59
N SER A 187 26.81 -2.47 19.97
CA SER A 187 27.17 -2.07 21.33
C SER A 187 25.91 -1.92 22.21
N PRO A 188 25.92 -2.29 23.50
CA PRO A 188 27.07 -2.80 24.26
C PRO A 188 27.22 -4.33 24.19
N MET A 189 28.47 -4.78 24.31
CA MET A 189 28.84 -6.18 24.50
C MET A 189 29.30 -6.44 25.95
N ALA A 190 29.17 -7.67 26.45
CA ALA A 190 29.57 -8.02 27.81
C ALA A 190 31.06 -7.76 28.07
N GLU A 191 31.36 -7.25 29.28
CA GLU A 191 32.66 -6.92 29.92
C GLU A 191 33.65 -8.08 30.06
N VAL A 192 34.99 -7.92 30.06
CA VAL A 192 35.90 -9.04 30.44
C VAL A 192 36.01 -8.93 31.95
N GLY A 193 35.80 -10.02 32.67
CA GLY A 193 35.62 -10.02 34.11
C GLY A 193 34.19 -9.68 34.56
N ALA A 194 33.25 -9.45 33.62
CA ALA A 194 31.84 -9.36 33.97
C ALA A 194 31.27 -10.77 34.18
N GLN A 195 30.44 -10.93 35.21
CA GLN A 195 29.68 -12.15 35.44
C GLN A 195 28.42 -12.13 34.57
N LEU A 196 28.25 -13.15 33.73
CA LEU A 196 27.00 -13.39 33.02
C LEU A 196 26.19 -14.44 33.76
N GLU A 197 24.90 -14.20 33.91
CA GLU A 197 23.94 -15.19 34.37
C GLU A 197 23.28 -15.89 33.18
N SER A 198 22.68 -17.05 33.39
CA SER A 198 21.82 -17.67 32.39
C SER A 198 20.70 -16.70 31.95
N GLY A 199 20.67 -16.37 30.66
CA GLY A 199 19.75 -15.40 30.07
C GLY A 199 20.33 -13.99 29.89
N SER A 200 21.48 -13.68 30.48
CA SER A 200 22.17 -12.39 30.28
C SER A 200 22.74 -12.30 28.86
N ILE A 201 22.70 -11.10 28.28
CA ILE A 201 23.17 -10.85 26.92
C ILE A 201 24.70 -10.78 26.91
N CYS A 202 25.34 -11.60 26.07
CA CYS A 202 26.76 -11.49 25.76
C CYS A 202 27.00 -10.43 24.67
N ALA A 203 26.22 -10.47 23.58
CA ALA A 203 26.34 -9.57 22.44
C ALA A 203 25.01 -9.51 21.68
N THR A 204 24.80 -8.42 20.94
CA THR A 204 23.74 -8.34 19.94
C THR A 204 24.36 -8.35 18.55
N VAL A 205 23.90 -9.24 17.68
CA VAL A 205 24.37 -9.36 16.29
C VAL A 205 23.26 -8.87 15.37
N VAL A 206 23.62 -7.96 14.47
CA VAL A 206 22.71 -7.33 13.52
C VAL A 206 23.11 -7.74 12.10
N ASN A 207 22.26 -8.49 11.42
CA ASN A 207 22.36 -8.74 9.99
C ASN A 207 21.60 -7.65 9.24
N SER A 208 22.34 -6.85 8.48
CA SER A 208 21.81 -5.71 7.70
C SER A 208 21.98 -5.87 6.20
N ASP A 209 22.34 -7.07 5.73
CA ASP A 209 22.45 -7.41 4.31
C ASP A 209 21.71 -8.74 4.03
N PRO A 210 20.50 -8.68 3.41
CA PRO A 210 19.85 -7.49 2.89
C PRO A 210 19.32 -6.55 3.99
N MET A 211 19.09 -5.29 3.62
CA MET A 211 18.36 -4.30 4.42
C MET A 211 16.90 -4.31 4.01
N ILE A 212 15.98 -4.13 4.96
CA ILE A 212 14.54 -4.12 4.67
C ILE A 212 13.98 -2.72 4.85
N ALA A 213 13.36 -2.16 3.82
CA ALA A 213 12.55 -0.95 3.96
C ALA A 213 11.10 -1.33 4.24
N ILE A 214 10.63 -0.92 5.42
CA ILE A 214 9.30 -1.23 5.91
C ILE A 214 8.39 -0.01 5.72
N GLY A 215 7.16 -0.24 5.30
CA GLY A 215 6.17 0.80 5.08
C GLY A 215 4.76 0.32 5.39
N GLN A 216 3.83 1.26 5.56
CA GLN A 216 2.42 0.97 5.80
C GLN A 216 1.60 1.46 4.62
N VAL A 217 0.81 0.57 4.02
CA VAL A 217 -0.03 0.86 2.85
C VAL A 217 -1.50 0.74 3.23
N SER A 218 -2.32 1.72 2.83
CA SER A 218 -3.75 1.70 3.12
C SER A 218 -4.50 0.58 2.40
N GLU A 219 -5.66 0.19 2.94
CA GLU A 219 -6.57 -0.79 2.33
C GLU A 219 -6.97 -0.47 0.89
N LEU A 220 -7.04 0.82 0.53
CA LEU A 220 -7.38 1.25 -0.84
C LEU A 220 -6.27 0.94 -1.86
N ASN A 221 -5.02 0.90 -1.42
CA ASN A 221 -3.85 0.80 -2.29
C ASN A 221 -3.17 -0.57 -2.23
N VAL A 222 -3.36 -1.36 -1.17
CA VAL A 222 -2.68 -2.65 -1.01
C VAL A 222 -2.96 -3.62 -2.17
N GLY A 223 -4.16 -3.59 -2.76
CA GLY A 223 -4.54 -4.44 -3.89
C GLY A 223 -3.81 -4.09 -5.21
N GLN A 224 -3.11 -2.95 -5.26
CA GLN A 224 -2.35 -2.51 -6.44
C GLN A 224 -0.88 -2.94 -6.38
N ILE A 225 -0.43 -3.51 -5.25
CA ILE A 225 0.96 -3.93 -5.02
C ILE A 225 1.05 -5.45 -5.13
N SER A 226 2.13 -5.96 -5.70
CA SER A 226 2.42 -7.38 -5.79
C SER A 226 3.82 -7.71 -5.26
N ILE A 227 4.04 -8.97 -4.87
CA ILE A 227 5.37 -9.50 -4.58
C ILE A 227 6.24 -9.39 -5.84
N ASP A 228 7.55 -9.18 -5.64
CA ASP A 228 8.57 -8.90 -6.66
C ASP A 228 8.39 -7.59 -7.44
N MET A 229 7.45 -6.73 -7.04
CA MET A 229 7.29 -5.41 -7.63
C MET A 229 8.56 -4.55 -7.39
N PRO A 230 9.12 -3.91 -8.43
CA PRO A 230 10.28 -3.04 -8.28
C PRO A 230 9.93 -1.80 -7.47
N ALA A 231 10.85 -1.40 -6.60
CA ALA A 231 10.70 -0.27 -5.72
C ALA A 231 12.00 0.56 -5.69
N GLU A 232 11.84 1.88 -5.60
CA GLU A 232 12.94 2.79 -5.34
C GLU A 232 12.79 3.36 -3.93
N VAL A 233 13.80 3.18 -3.09
CA VAL A 233 13.78 3.63 -1.70
C VAL A 233 14.75 4.78 -1.52
N ALA A 234 14.21 5.97 -1.22
CA ALA A 234 14.99 7.15 -0.88
C ALA A 234 15.12 7.28 0.64
N LEU A 235 16.34 7.29 1.15
CA LEU A 235 16.65 7.50 2.56
C LEU A 235 16.79 8.99 2.87
N VAL A 236 16.45 9.40 4.10
CA VAL A 236 16.64 10.77 4.56
C VAL A 236 18.12 11.21 4.55
N THR A 237 19.05 10.26 4.50
CA THR A 237 20.49 10.47 4.34
C THR A 237 20.89 10.91 2.93
N GLY A 238 19.94 10.96 1.98
CA GLY A 238 20.17 11.36 0.58
C GLY A 238 20.53 10.22 -0.36
N GLN A 239 20.64 9.00 0.15
CA GLN A 239 20.88 7.80 -0.65
C GLN A 239 19.58 7.29 -1.26
N THR A 240 19.67 6.77 -2.49
CA THR A 240 18.58 6.07 -3.16
C THR A 240 19.01 4.64 -3.47
N MET A 241 18.17 3.68 -3.14
CA MET A 241 18.45 2.26 -3.30
C MET A 241 17.32 1.60 -4.11
N ALA A 242 17.69 0.76 -5.07
CA ALA A 242 16.73 -0.05 -5.80
C ALA A 242 16.48 -1.35 -5.02
N GLY A 243 15.22 -1.76 -4.95
CA GLY A 243 14.80 -2.97 -4.27
C GLY A 243 13.56 -3.58 -4.89
N LYS A 244 13.03 -4.59 -4.22
CA LYS A 244 11.78 -5.24 -4.63
C LYS A 244 10.92 -5.59 -3.43
N VAL A 245 9.60 -5.56 -3.61
CA VAL A 245 8.65 -5.98 -2.59
C VAL A 245 8.84 -7.48 -2.33
N ARG A 246 9.20 -7.86 -1.11
CA ARG A 246 9.35 -9.26 -0.72
C ARG A 246 8.16 -9.79 0.07
N TYR A 247 7.49 -8.91 0.81
CA TYR A 247 6.42 -9.29 1.71
C TYR A 247 5.36 -8.21 1.79
N ILE A 248 4.10 -8.66 1.80
CA ILE A 248 2.91 -7.85 2.05
C ILE A 248 2.16 -8.60 3.13
N SER A 249 1.86 -7.93 4.24
CA SER A 249 1.13 -8.52 5.35
C SER A 249 -0.23 -9.05 4.88
N PRO A 250 -0.63 -10.29 5.24
CA PRO A 250 -1.95 -10.80 4.92
C PRO A 250 -3.05 -10.19 5.79
N SER A 251 -2.68 -9.55 6.90
CA SER A 251 -3.59 -8.90 7.85
C SER A 251 -3.27 -7.42 8.00
N ALA A 252 -4.31 -6.59 8.04
CA ALA A 252 -4.18 -5.18 8.38
C ALA A 252 -3.92 -4.98 9.87
N ASP A 253 -3.20 -3.92 10.20
CA ASP A 253 -3.20 -3.33 11.53
C ASP A 253 -4.61 -2.78 11.83
N PRO A 254 -5.28 -3.23 12.92
CA PRO A 254 -6.68 -2.90 13.17
C PRO A 254 -6.90 -1.43 13.56
N ASP A 255 -5.89 -0.77 14.12
CA ASP A 255 -5.99 0.62 14.59
C ASP A 255 -5.84 1.60 13.42
N THR A 256 -4.95 1.28 12.47
CA THR A 256 -4.62 2.16 11.34
C THR A 256 -5.24 1.74 10.00
N ARG A 257 -5.77 0.52 9.90
CA ARG A 257 -6.27 -0.10 8.65
C ARG A 257 -5.22 -0.09 7.53
N THR A 258 -3.97 -0.32 7.92
CA THR A 258 -2.84 -0.38 6.99
C THR A 258 -2.19 -1.76 6.99
N PHE A 259 -1.57 -2.11 5.87
CA PHE A 259 -0.86 -3.34 5.65
C PHE A 259 0.64 -3.05 5.62
N ARG A 260 1.40 -3.80 6.41
CA ARG A 260 2.86 -3.75 6.39
C ARG A 260 3.37 -4.29 5.07
N VAL A 261 4.21 -3.51 4.39
CA VAL A 261 4.92 -3.91 3.17
C VAL A 261 6.41 -3.83 3.44
N GLU A 262 7.14 -4.84 2.97
CA GLU A 262 8.59 -4.93 3.10
C GLU A 262 9.23 -4.96 1.71
N VAL A 263 10.19 -4.06 1.52
CA VAL A 263 11.03 -3.98 0.33
C VAL A 263 12.44 -4.41 0.70
N GLU A 264 12.94 -5.43 0.02
CA GLU A 264 14.31 -5.91 0.17
C GLU A 264 15.28 -5.03 -0.62
N LEU A 265 16.36 -4.61 0.05
CA LEU A 265 17.41 -3.73 -0.47
C LEU A 265 18.78 -4.39 -0.28
N PRO A 266 19.57 -4.62 -1.34
CA PRO A 266 20.96 -5.05 -1.19
C PRO A 266 21.77 -4.02 -0.41
N ASN A 267 22.58 -4.44 0.57
CA ASN A 267 23.33 -3.54 1.45
C ASN A 267 24.72 -4.09 1.80
N ALA A 268 25.40 -4.68 0.81
CA ALA A 268 26.72 -5.31 0.98
C ALA A 268 27.81 -4.35 1.49
N ASP A 269 27.71 -3.06 1.14
CA ASP A 269 28.63 -2.00 1.57
C ASP A 269 28.31 -1.47 2.98
N GLY A 270 27.16 -1.84 3.56
CA GLY A 270 26.70 -1.38 4.87
C GLY A 270 26.37 0.11 4.90
N ALA A 271 26.05 0.72 3.76
CA ALA A 271 25.70 2.13 3.65
C ALA A 271 24.36 2.44 4.37
N ALA A 272 23.37 1.57 4.22
CA ALA A 272 22.10 1.70 4.92
C ALA A 272 22.24 1.21 6.37
N ARG A 273 21.66 1.96 7.29
CA ARG A 273 21.60 1.64 8.72
C ARG A 273 20.18 1.29 9.13
N ASP A 274 20.05 0.49 10.18
CA ASP A 274 18.77 0.18 10.81
C ASP A 274 18.13 1.44 11.40
N GLY A 275 16.81 1.60 11.26
CA GLY A 275 16.03 2.69 11.84
C GLY A 275 16.03 4.02 11.07
N VAL A 276 16.61 4.09 9.87
CA VAL A 276 16.66 5.33 9.08
C VAL A 276 15.33 5.55 8.37
N THR A 277 14.81 6.78 8.39
CA THR A 277 13.60 7.12 7.65
C THR A 277 13.77 6.92 6.15
N ALA A 278 12.80 6.26 5.54
CA ALA A 278 12.79 5.87 4.14
C ALA A 278 11.47 6.27 3.47
N VAL A 279 11.55 6.66 2.21
CA VAL A 279 10.40 6.88 1.32
C VAL A 279 10.53 5.90 0.17
N THR A 280 9.63 4.93 0.14
CA THR A 280 9.56 3.90 -0.89
C THR A 280 8.62 4.38 -1.99
N ARG A 281 9.10 4.41 -3.23
CA ARG A 281 8.33 4.66 -4.44
C ARG A 281 8.09 3.36 -5.16
N LEU A 282 6.84 2.92 -5.17
CA LEU A 282 6.39 1.73 -5.86
C LEU A 282 5.84 2.15 -7.23
N SER A 283 6.45 1.63 -8.28
CA SER A 283 5.98 1.87 -9.64
C SER A 283 4.82 0.92 -9.93
N LEU A 284 3.60 1.46 -9.99
CA LEU A 284 2.41 0.68 -10.28
C LEU A 284 2.40 0.20 -11.73
N PRO A 285 1.57 -0.77 -12.11
CA PRO A 285 1.41 -1.16 -13.51
C PRO A 285 1.00 0.01 -14.40
N LEU A 286 1.36 -0.04 -15.69
CA LEU A 286 0.91 0.97 -16.65
C LEU A 286 -0.61 0.90 -16.81
N GLU A 287 -1.27 2.06 -16.74
CA GLU A 287 -2.70 2.21 -17.01
C GLU A 287 -2.89 3.32 -18.05
N LYS A 288 -3.87 3.14 -18.95
CA LYS A 288 -4.29 4.20 -19.87
C LYS A 288 -5.02 5.27 -19.08
N ALA A 289 -4.55 6.50 -19.17
CA ALA A 289 -5.07 7.62 -18.41
C ALA A 289 -5.21 8.88 -19.26
N HIS A 290 -6.14 9.75 -18.90
CA HIS A 290 -6.32 11.06 -19.53
C HIS A 290 -5.90 12.15 -18.57
N LYS A 291 -5.29 13.20 -19.11
CA LYS A 291 -5.02 14.44 -18.38
C LYS A 291 -6.21 15.38 -18.58
N ILE A 292 -6.85 15.77 -17.48
CA ILE A 292 -8.01 16.64 -17.47
C ILE A 292 -7.79 17.86 -16.57
N SER A 293 -8.51 18.93 -16.82
CA SER A 293 -8.60 20.03 -15.85
C SER A 293 -9.47 19.59 -14.66
N PRO A 294 -9.07 19.84 -13.41
CA PRO A 294 -9.93 19.56 -12.24
C PRO A 294 -11.30 20.25 -12.32
N ALA A 295 -11.43 21.33 -13.09
CA ALA A 295 -12.67 22.09 -13.24
C ALA A 295 -13.78 21.35 -14.00
N ILE A 296 -13.45 20.27 -14.71
CA ILE A 296 -14.43 19.48 -15.49
C ILE A 296 -14.95 18.26 -14.71
N LEU A 297 -14.40 18.01 -13.52
CA LEU A 297 -14.92 16.98 -12.62
C LEU A 297 -16.29 17.41 -12.09
N THR A 298 -17.23 16.48 -12.11
CA THR A 298 -18.59 16.67 -11.57
C THR A 298 -18.99 15.45 -10.73
N LEU A 299 -20.08 15.57 -9.98
CA LEU A 299 -20.66 14.47 -9.22
C LEU A 299 -21.99 14.08 -9.86
N ASN A 300 -22.26 12.78 -9.96
CA ASN A 300 -23.60 12.31 -10.28
C ASN A 300 -24.52 12.37 -9.04
N ASP A 301 -25.80 12.05 -9.23
CA ASP A 301 -26.81 12.06 -8.17
C ASP A 301 -26.50 11.09 -7.00
N GLU A 302 -25.64 10.10 -7.24
CA GLU A 302 -25.17 9.13 -6.24
C GLU A 302 -23.91 9.60 -5.49
N GLY A 303 -23.37 10.77 -5.83
CA GLY A 303 -22.16 11.34 -5.24
C GLY A 303 -20.85 10.75 -5.79
N VAL A 304 -20.90 10.00 -6.88
CA VAL A 304 -19.72 9.45 -7.56
C VAL A 304 -19.06 10.56 -8.39
N VAL A 305 -17.74 10.70 -8.25
CA VAL A 305 -16.95 11.66 -9.03
C VAL A 305 -16.69 11.10 -10.44
N GLY A 306 -16.92 11.94 -11.45
CA GLY A 306 -16.77 11.56 -12.84
C GLY A 306 -16.62 12.76 -13.76
N VAL A 307 -16.68 12.49 -15.05
CA VAL A 307 -16.76 13.49 -16.11
C VAL A 307 -17.96 13.18 -17.01
N ARG A 308 -18.58 14.22 -17.55
CA ARG A 308 -19.60 14.07 -18.58
C ARG A 308 -18.94 14.12 -19.95
N ALA A 309 -19.24 13.15 -20.79
CA ALA A 309 -18.76 13.09 -22.16
C ALA A 309 -19.94 12.93 -23.12
N ILE A 310 -19.67 13.06 -24.41
CA ILE A 310 -20.65 12.81 -25.46
C ILE A 310 -20.26 11.61 -26.31
N ASP A 311 -21.25 10.88 -26.80
CA ASP A 311 -21.09 9.83 -27.80
C ASP A 311 -21.10 10.39 -29.24
N ASP A 312 -20.95 9.50 -30.23
CA ASP A 312 -20.97 9.86 -31.66
C ASP A 312 -22.33 10.41 -32.14
N ASP A 313 -23.41 10.17 -31.38
CA ASP A 313 -24.76 10.67 -31.62
C ASP A 313 -25.05 12.00 -30.89
N ASN A 314 -24.02 12.63 -30.29
CA ASN A 314 -24.10 13.84 -29.46
C ASN A 314 -24.99 13.70 -28.22
N LYS A 315 -25.11 12.49 -27.67
CA LYS A 315 -25.79 12.24 -26.41
C LYS A 315 -24.81 12.25 -25.27
N THR A 316 -25.22 12.84 -24.16
CA THR A 316 -24.44 12.92 -22.94
C THR A 316 -24.40 11.58 -22.21
N ALA A 317 -23.23 11.25 -21.65
CA ALA A 317 -23.03 10.10 -20.79
C ALA A 317 -22.08 10.47 -19.65
N PHE A 318 -22.38 9.98 -18.45
CA PHE A 318 -21.52 10.14 -17.29
C PHE A 318 -20.54 8.98 -17.19
N PHE A 319 -19.25 9.29 -17.05
CA PHE A 319 -18.19 8.32 -16.84
C PHE A 319 -17.58 8.51 -15.45
N PRO A 320 -17.64 7.50 -14.56
CA PRO A 320 -16.95 7.56 -13.27
C PRO A 320 -15.44 7.53 -13.51
N VAL A 321 -14.68 8.33 -12.75
CA VAL A 321 -13.23 8.43 -12.92
C VAL A 321 -12.47 8.09 -11.65
N ARG A 322 -11.29 7.48 -11.79
CA ARG A 322 -10.36 7.24 -10.68
C ARG A 322 -9.20 8.22 -10.79
N VAL A 323 -8.97 9.02 -9.76
CA VAL A 323 -7.85 9.97 -9.73
C VAL A 323 -6.53 9.21 -9.51
N LEU A 324 -5.62 9.32 -10.47
CA LEU A 324 -4.30 8.66 -10.45
C LEU A 324 -3.19 9.59 -9.94
N GLY A 325 -3.44 10.90 -9.90
CA GLY A 325 -2.51 11.91 -9.36
C GLY A 325 -2.67 13.28 -10.01
N GLY A 326 -2.15 14.32 -9.36
CA GLY A 326 -2.16 15.70 -9.86
C GLY A 326 -0.77 16.17 -10.31
N GLU A 327 -0.75 17.02 -11.34
CA GLU A 327 0.41 17.77 -11.83
C GLU A 327 0.07 19.28 -11.85
N GLN A 328 1.08 20.15 -12.05
CA GLN A 328 0.87 21.60 -12.03
C GLN A 328 -0.16 22.10 -13.05
N ASP A 329 -0.33 21.38 -14.15
CA ASP A 329 -1.13 21.72 -15.33
C ASP A 329 -2.32 20.76 -15.54
N GLY A 330 -2.66 19.90 -14.57
CA GLY A 330 -3.86 19.06 -14.67
C GLY A 330 -3.92 17.87 -13.72
N LEU A 331 -5.01 17.13 -13.79
CA LEU A 331 -5.26 15.91 -13.04
C LEU A 331 -5.26 14.70 -13.98
N TRP A 332 -4.59 13.64 -13.58
CA TRP A 332 -4.62 12.37 -14.30
C TRP A 332 -5.72 11.48 -13.78
N VAL A 333 -6.55 10.99 -14.68
CA VAL A 333 -7.68 10.11 -14.36
C VAL A 333 -7.69 8.85 -15.23
N GLY A 334 -8.06 7.74 -14.62
CA GLY A 334 -8.39 6.49 -15.29
C GLY A 334 -9.91 6.24 -15.31
N GLY A 335 -10.34 5.22 -16.05
CA GLY A 335 -11.75 4.81 -16.16
C GLY A 335 -12.48 5.33 -17.40
N LEU A 336 -11.80 6.11 -18.24
CA LEU A 336 -12.35 6.63 -19.49
C LEU A 336 -11.98 5.76 -20.71
N PRO A 337 -12.80 5.74 -21.76
CA PRO A 337 -12.45 5.14 -23.05
C PRO A 337 -11.18 5.76 -23.65
N GLU A 338 -10.46 5.02 -24.50
CA GLU A 338 -9.20 5.47 -25.10
C GLU A 338 -9.31 6.83 -25.79
N ASP A 339 -10.34 7.00 -26.64
CA ASP A 339 -10.73 8.30 -27.17
C ASP A 339 -12.07 8.70 -26.57
N VAL A 340 -12.15 9.91 -26.00
CA VAL A 340 -13.37 10.41 -25.37
C VAL A 340 -13.52 11.91 -25.63
N THR A 341 -14.76 12.34 -25.90
CA THR A 341 -15.09 13.76 -26.11
C THR A 341 -15.77 14.28 -24.85
N VAL A 342 -15.02 14.94 -23.98
CA VAL A 342 -15.47 15.37 -22.64
C VAL A 342 -16.07 16.77 -22.72
N ILE A 343 -17.15 17.02 -21.96
CA ILE A 343 -17.74 18.34 -21.80
C ILE A 343 -16.91 19.15 -20.81
N VAL A 344 -16.37 20.28 -21.27
CA VAL A 344 -15.52 21.18 -20.47
C VAL A 344 -16.30 22.38 -19.91
N VAL A 345 -17.38 22.80 -20.59
CA VAL A 345 -18.30 23.85 -20.14
C VAL A 345 -19.73 23.43 -20.41
N GLY A 346 -20.59 23.57 -19.40
CA GLY A 346 -22.01 23.24 -19.47
C GLY A 346 -22.38 21.89 -18.85
N GLN A 347 -21.40 21.18 -18.28
CA GLN A 347 -21.57 19.85 -17.67
C GLN A 347 -22.60 19.82 -16.51
N GLU A 348 -22.77 20.92 -15.77
CA GLU A 348 -23.73 21.00 -14.66
C GLU A 348 -25.18 21.19 -15.11
N TYR A 349 -25.40 21.49 -16.41
CA TYR A 349 -26.71 21.82 -16.95
C TYR A 349 -27.32 20.70 -17.80
N VAL A 350 -26.61 19.59 -17.98
CA VAL A 350 -27.01 18.50 -18.86
C VAL A 350 -27.08 17.18 -18.12
N GLY A 351 -28.16 16.43 -18.33
CA GLY A 351 -28.41 15.12 -17.73
C GLY A 351 -27.73 13.98 -18.47
N ASP A 352 -27.99 12.73 -18.10
CA ASP A 352 -27.57 11.54 -18.88
C ASP A 352 -28.56 11.27 -20.01
N GLY A 353 -28.04 10.96 -21.21
CA GLY A 353 -28.83 10.63 -22.41
C GLY A 353 -29.46 11.84 -23.11
N GLU A 354 -29.11 13.06 -22.72
CA GLU A 354 -29.61 14.30 -23.32
C GLU A 354 -28.85 14.61 -24.62
N THR A 355 -29.58 15.02 -25.66
CA THR A 355 -28.96 15.45 -26.92
C THR A 355 -28.49 16.89 -26.80
N VAL A 356 -27.19 17.11 -26.99
CA VAL A 356 -26.55 18.44 -26.89
C VAL A 356 -25.99 18.88 -28.24
N GLN A 357 -25.76 20.18 -28.40
CA GLN A 357 -25.02 20.73 -29.54
C GLN A 357 -23.56 20.98 -29.12
N PRO A 358 -22.60 20.12 -29.51
CA PRO A 358 -21.21 20.30 -29.13
C PRO A 358 -20.56 21.46 -29.88
N VAL A 359 -19.80 22.26 -29.14
CA VAL A 359 -18.87 23.26 -29.67
C VAL A 359 -17.47 22.80 -29.28
N PHE A 360 -16.70 22.33 -30.26
CA PHE A 360 -15.32 21.92 -30.02
C PHE A 360 -14.48 23.14 -29.65
N GLU A 361 -13.78 23.04 -28.52
CA GLU A 361 -12.80 24.04 -28.13
C GLU A 361 -11.75 24.17 -29.23
N THR A 362 -11.59 25.38 -29.76
CA THR A 362 -10.48 25.66 -30.68
C THR A 362 -9.25 25.78 -29.80
N ALA A 363 -8.35 24.80 -29.87
CA ALA A 363 -7.13 24.80 -29.09
C ALA A 363 -6.28 26.05 -29.41
N GLU A 364 -6.47 27.15 -28.68
CA GLU A 364 -5.42 28.13 -28.53
C GLU A 364 -4.37 27.49 -27.62
N LEU A 365 -3.28 27.02 -28.23
CA LEU A 365 -2.04 26.66 -27.55
C LEU A 365 -1.55 27.87 -26.74
N GLY A 366 -2.04 27.97 -25.51
CA GLY A 366 -1.55 28.87 -24.48
C GLY A 366 -0.17 28.43 -24.03
N LYS A 367 0.77 29.37 -24.10
CA LYS A 367 2.20 29.27 -23.76
C LYS A 367 2.50 28.85 -22.33
#